data_AF-A0A6I1AVF6-F1
#
_entry.id   AF-A0A6I1AVF6-F1
#
_cell.length_a   1.000
_cell.length_b   1.000
_cell.length_c   1.000
_cell.angle_alpha   90.00
_cell.angle_beta   90.00
_cell.angle_gamma   90.00
#
_symmetry.space_group_name_H-M   'P 1'
#
loop_
_entity.id
_entity.type
_entity.pdbx_description
1 polymer ?
#
loop_
_entity_poly.entity_id
_entity_poly.type
_entity_poly.pdbx_seq_one_letter_code
_entity_poly.pdbx_strand_id
1 'polypeptide(L)'
;MNIQPLCSGVMFKVCDLERRQRMQRMGFPTTPGFRPVKEDISGIIEMQLLVPLVAELRRITGKSISYSRWGTDGYFRLLTGGRPFVLIYLPNPSTGRVFFRRLSPNGRPCSMSKPLYNTDQLRESLPGTTAE
;
A
#
# COMPACT_ATOMS: atom_id res chain seq x y z
N MET A 1 5.54 6.63 12.66
CA MET A 1 6.45 5.66 11.98
C MET A 1 6.86 6.18 10.60
N ASN A 2 8.17 6.16 10.30
CA ASN A 2 8.69 6.38 8.94
C ASN A 2 8.40 5.14 8.08
N ILE A 3 7.79 5.32 6.91
CA ILE A 3 7.40 4.20 6.03
C ILE A 3 8.44 3.86 4.95
N GLN A 4 9.51 4.65 4.81
CA GLN A 4 10.52 4.43 3.76
C GLN A 4 11.11 3.00 3.76
N PRO A 5 11.44 2.35 4.90
CA PRO A 5 11.92 0.97 4.89
C PRO A 5 10.90 -0.02 4.32
N LEU A 6 9.60 0.20 4.58
CA LEU A 6 8.51 -0.61 4.03
C LEU A 6 8.41 -0.43 2.51
N CYS A 7 8.53 0.82 2.05
CA CYS A 7 8.56 1.17 0.62
C CYS A 7 9.72 0.48 -0.10
N SER A 8 10.93 0.48 0.48
CA SER A 8 12.09 -0.24 -0.06
C SER A 8 11.85 -1.75 -0.11
N GLY A 9 11.19 -2.32 0.90
CA GLY A 9 10.80 -3.74 0.91
C GLY A 9 9.81 -4.09 -0.21
N VAL A 10 8.81 -3.25 -0.45
CA VAL A 10 7.89 -3.38 -1.59
C VAL A 10 8.66 -3.35 -2.90
N MET A 11 9.47 -2.31 -3.11
CA MET A 11 10.28 -2.14 -4.32
C MET A 11 11.13 -3.38 -4.60
N PHE A 12 11.88 -3.86 -3.60
CA PHE A 12 12.75 -5.02 -3.76
C PHE A 12 11.96 -6.27 -4.19
N LYS A 13 10.86 -6.57 -3.50
CA LYS A 13 10.05 -7.77 -3.82
C LYS A 13 9.36 -7.66 -5.17
N VAL A 14 8.84 -6.49 -5.54
CA VAL A 14 8.22 -6.28 -6.85
C VAL A 14 9.26 -6.40 -7.96
N CYS A 15 10.42 -5.75 -7.83
CA CYS A 15 11.49 -5.85 -8.81
C CYS A 15 11.98 -7.30 -8.98
N ASP A 16 12.11 -8.04 -7.88
CA ASP A 16 12.49 -9.45 -7.94
C ASP A 16 11.41 -10.32 -8.59
N LEU A 17 10.12 -10.08 -8.28
CA LEU A 17 8.99 -10.72 -8.94
C LEU A 17 9.02 -10.51 -10.46
N GLU A 18 9.14 -9.26 -10.89
CA GLU A 18 9.22 -8.88 -12.31
C GLU A 18 10.46 -9.49 -12.99
N ARG A 19 11.59 -9.58 -12.28
CA ARG A 19 12.81 -10.23 -12.77
C ARG A 19 12.58 -11.73 -12.99
N ARG A 20 11.98 -12.42 -12.01
CA ARG A 20 11.66 -13.86 -12.12
C ARG A 20 10.68 -14.12 -13.26
N GLN A 21 9.64 -13.28 -13.41
CA GLN A 21 8.70 -13.38 -14.52
C GLN A 21 9.38 -13.19 -15.88
N ARG A 22 10.33 -12.25 -16.01
CA ARG A 22 11.13 -12.07 -17.23
C ARG A 22 12.01 -13.28 -17.53
N MET A 23 12.69 -13.84 -16.53
CA MET A 23 13.52 -15.04 -16.70
C MET A 23 12.70 -16.24 -17.19
N GLN A 24 11.51 -16.44 -16.63
CA GLN A 24 10.57 -17.47 -17.09
C GLN A 24 10.21 -17.30 -18.56
N ARG A 25 9.81 -16.08 -18.97
CA ARG A 25 9.41 -15.79 -20.35
C ARG A 25 10.54 -16.02 -21.35
N MET A 26 11.78 -15.81 -20.93
CA MET A 26 12.98 -15.99 -21.74
C MET A 26 13.52 -17.43 -21.75
N GLY A 27 12.83 -18.37 -21.08
CA GLY A 27 13.23 -19.79 -21.06
C GLY A 27 14.51 -20.08 -20.26
N PHE A 28 14.93 -19.19 -19.36
CA PHE A 28 16.07 -19.47 -18.48
C PHE A 28 15.71 -20.60 -17.52
N PRO A 29 16.64 -21.55 -17.27
CA PRO A 29 16.41 -22.64 -16.33
C PRO A 29 16.22 -22.02 -14.95
N THR A 30 14.97 -22.02 -14.51
CA THR A 30 14.62 -21.60 -13.18
C THR A 30 15.16 -22.63 -12.20
N THR A 31 15.87 -22.16 -11.16
CA THR A 31 16.53 -22.98 -10.14
C THR A 31 15.65 -24.16 -9.69
N PRO A 32 16.18 -25.37 -9.49
CA PRO A 32 15.38 -26.51 -9.02
C PRO A 32 14.61 -26.12 -7.74
N GLY A 33 13.27 -26.26 -7.77
CA GLY A 33 12.35 -25.76 -6.74
C GLY A 33 11.50 -24.56 -7.17
N PHE A 34 11.64 -24.09 -8.40
CA PHE A 34 10.87 -22.97 -8.92
C PHE A 34 9.38 -23.27 -9.00
N ARG A 35 8.60 -22.68 -8.09
CA ARG A 35 7.14 -22.71 -8.15
C ARG A 35 6.65 -21.65 -9.15
N PRO A 36 5.58 -21.92 -9.90
CA PRO A 36 4.90 -20.88 -10.66
C PRO A 36 4.62 -19.71 -9.73
N VAL A 37 4.97 -18.51 -10.19
CA VAL A 37 4.82 -17.27 -9.43
C VAL A 37 3.32 -17.02 -9.22
N LYS A 38 2.82 -17.49 -8.08
CA LYS A 38 1.45 -17.21 -7.59
C LYS A 38 1.37 -15.89 -6.81
N GLU A 39 2.50 -15.22 -6.61
CA GLU A 39 2.56 -13.93 -5.93
C GLU A 39 2.00 -12.83 -6.83
N ASP A 40 0.96 -12.14 -6.37
CA ASP A 40 0.45 -10.93 -6.99
C ASP A 40 1.11 -9.68 -6.38
N ILE A 41 1.22 -8.62 -7.16
CA ILE A 41 1.80 -7.34 -6.72
C ILE A 41 1.01 -6.79 -5.53
N SER A 42 -0.32 -6.91 -5.57
CA SER A 42 -1.20 -6.47 -4.48
C SER A 42 -0.88 -7.16 -3.14
N GLY A 43 -0.67 -8.47 -3.12
CA GLY A 43 -0.31 -9.22 -1.93
C GLY A 43 1.07 -8.84 -1.38
N ILE A 44 2.03 -8.56 -2.26
CA ILE A 44 3.34 -8.01 -1.84
C ILE A 44 3.13 -6.66 -1.13
N ILE A 45 2.35 -5.76 -1.70
CA ILE A 45 2.08 -4.44 -1.11
C ILE A 45 1.33 -4.58 0.22
N GLU A 46 0.35 -5.47 0.30
CA GLU A 46 -0.38 -5.72 1.54
C GLU A 46 0.56 -6.18 2.66
N MET A 47 1.36 -7.21 2.41
CA MET A 47 2.24 -7.81 3.40
C MET A 47 3.40 -6.90 3.81
N GLN A 48 3.98 -6.17 2.86
CA GLN A 48 5.16 -5.34 3.13
C GLN A 48 4.82 -3.93 3.61
N LEU A 49 3.68 -3.37 3.20
CA LEU A 49 3.31 -1.99 3.48
C LEU A 49 2.04 -1.88 4.31
N LEU A 50 0.91 -2.40 3.85
CA LEU A 50 -0.38 -2.10 4.50
C LEU A 50 -0.56 -2.75 5.86
N VAL A 51 -0.16 -4.02 6.02
CA VAL A 51 -0.23 -4.72 7.30
C VAL A 51 0.52 -3.96 8.39
N PRO A 52 1.83 -3.65 8.24
CA PRO A 52 2.55 -2.88 9.26
C PRO A 52 2.03 -1.45 9.41
N LEU A 53 1.64 -0.79 8.31
CA LEU A 53 1.09 0.57 8.35
C LEU A 53 -0.20 0.65 9.15
N VAL A 54 -1.15 -0.26 8.89
CA VAL A 54 -2.45 -0.28 9.59
C VAL A 54 -2.28 -0.72 11.05
N ALA A 55 -1.39 -1.67 11.33
CA ALA A 55 -1.08 -2.05 12.71
C ALA A 55 -0.57 -0.85 13.52
N GLU A 56 0.35 -0.07 12.95
CA GLU A 56 0.86 1.15 13.58
C GLU A 56 -0.23 2.22 13.73
N LEU A 57 -1.04 2.46 12.68
CA LEU A 57 -2.13 3.44 12.75
C LEU A 57 -3.16 3.09 13.84
N ARG A 58 -3.52 1.81 13.98
CA ARG A 58 -4.38 1.32 15.07
C ARG A 58 -3.75 1.60 16.42
N ARG A 59 -2.45 1.30 16.58
CA ARG A 59 -1.70 1.50 17.82
C ARG A 59 -1.65 2.96 18.23
N ILE A 60 -1.38 3.89 17.31
CA ILE A 60 -1.21 5.31 17.63
C ILE A 60 -2.52 6.09 17.76
N THR A 61 -3.61 5.63 17.13
CA THR A 61 -4.90 6.36 17.14
C THR A 61 -5.97 5.72 18.01
N GLY A 62 -5.80 4.45 18.40
CA GLY A 62 -6.83 3.67 19.08
C GLY A 62 -8.08 3.39 18.22
N LYS A 63 -8.11 3.83 16.95
CA LYS A 63 -9.26 3.64 16.06
C LYS A 63 -9.19 2.29 15.35
N SER A 64 -10.35 1.68 15.13
CA SER A 64 -10.47 0.49 14.29
C SER A 64 -10.30 0.85 12.82
N ILE A 65 -9.05 0.74 12.34
CA ILE A 65 -8.67 1.05 10.96
C ILE A 65 -8.51 -0.26 10.18
N SER A 66 -9.12 -0.39 9.02
CA SER A 66 -8.92 -1.54 8.12
C SER A 66 -8.53 -1.05 6.71
N TYR A 67 -8.22 -1.98 5.81
CA TYR A 67 -7.94 -1.66 4.42
C TYR A 67 -8.68 -2.60 3.48
N SER A 68 -8.91 -2.16 2.24
CA SER A 68 -9.46 -2.98 1.15
C SER A 68 -8.79 -2.63 -0.17
N ARG A 69 -8.63 -3.60 -1.07
CA ARG A 69 -8.20 -3.37 -2.46
C ARG A 69 -9.22 -2.48 -3.18
N TRP A 70 -8.77 -1.64 -4.12
CA TRP A 70 -9.64 -0.76 -4.89
C TRP A 70 -9.24 -0.67 -6.36
N GLY A 71 -10.00 -1.33 -7.23
CA GLY A 71 -9.74 -1.28 -8.67
C GLY A 71 -8.54 -2.14 -9.06
N THR A 72 -7.51 -1.51 -9.64
CA THR A 72 -6.31 -2.18 -10.14
C THR A 72 -5.27 -2.45 -9.05
N ASP A 73 -4.29 -3.30 -9.36
CA ASP A 73 -3.15 -3.55 -8.48
C ASP A 73 -2.48 -2.25 -8.05
N GLY A 74 -2.10 -2.18 -6.77
CA GLY A 74 -1.42 -1.02 -6.21
C GLY A 74 -2.33 0.08 -5.66
N TYR A 75 -3.66 -0.12 -5.60
CA TYR A 75 -4.62 0.85 -5.06
C TYR A 75 -5.42 0.27 -3.91
N PHE A 76 -5.45 1.00 -2.79
CA PHE A 76 -6.02 0.51 -1.54
C PHE A 76 -6.73 1.61 -0.77
N ARG A 77 -7.91 1.32 -0.25
CA ARG A 77 -8.65 2.22 0.63
C ARG A 77 -8.37 1.87 2.07
N LEU A 78 -8.09 2.89 2.88
CA LEU A 78 -8.17 2.79 4.33
C LEU A 78 -9.58 3.14 4.78
N LEU A 79 -10.09 2.34 5.71
CA LEU A 79 -11.42 2.49 6.29
C LEU A 79 -11.31 2.67 7.80
N THR A 80 -12.22 3.44 8.37
CA THR A 80 -12.39 3.57 9.82
C THR A 80 -13.88 3.46 10.14
N GLY A 81 -14.24 2.56 11.05
CA GLY A 81 -15.66 2.25 11.31
C GLY A 81 -16.44 1.84 10.04
N GLY A 82 -15.78 1.14 9.11
CA GLY A 82 -16.37 0.72 7.83
C GLY A 82 -16.49 1.82 6.75
N ARG A 83 -16.10 3.07 7.05
CA ARG A 83 -16.17 4.19 6.08
C ARG A 83 -14.78 4.49 5.50
N PRO A 84 -14.65 4.61 4.17
CA PRO A 84 -13.38 4.94 3.53
C PRO A 84 -12.99 6.39 3.81
N PHE A 85 -11.72 6.65 4.12
CA PHE A 85 -11.23 8.01 4.43
C PHE A 85 -9.93 8.38 3.71
N VAL A 86 -9.10 7.40 3.35
CA VAL A 86 -7.87 7.62 2.58
C VAL A 86 -7.77 6.58 1.48
N LEU A 87 -7.29 7.01 0.31
CA LEU A 87 -6.80 6.15 -0.75
C LEU A 87 -5.27 6.17 -0.72
N ILE A 88 -4.65 5.01 -0.53
CA ILE A 88 -3.21 4.78 -0.71
C ILE A 88 -3.00 4.14 -2.08
N TYR A 89 -2.02 4.61 -2.83
CA TYR A 89 -1.70 3.99 -4.10
C TYR A 89 -0.23 4.10 -4.50
N LEU A 90 0.21 3.12 -5.27
CA LEU A 90 1.55 2.99 -5.83
C LEU A 90 1.41 2.92 -7.36
N PRO A 91 1.53 4.04 -8.08
CA PRO A 91 1.34 4.04 -9.53
C PRO A 91 2.38 3.19 -10.26
N ASN A 92 3.58 3.07 -9.67
CA ASN A 92 4.58 2.11 -10.09
C ASN A 92 5.24 1.45 -8.86
N PRO A 93 4.77 0.27 -8.43
CA PRO A 93 5.26 -0.40 -7.23
C PRO A 93 6.76 -0.72 -7.24
N SER A 94 7.37 -0.91 -8.42
CA SER A 94 8.83 -1.12 -8.57
C SER A 94 9.67 0.12 -8.23
N THR A 95 9.05 1.30 -8.09
CA THR A 95 9.74 2.51 -7.63
C THR A 95 9.70 2.70 -6.11
N GLY A 96 8.87 1.93 -5.40
CA GLY A 96 8.61 2.12 -3.97
C GLY A 96 7.92 3.45 -3.62
N ARG A 97 7.51 4.26 -4.61
CA ARG A 97 6.86 5.55 -4.35
C ARG A 97 5.40 5.34 -3.99
N VAL A 98 5.05 5.69 -2.76
CA VAL A 98 3.70 5.60 -2.22
C VAL A 98 3.07 6.98 -2.13
N PHE A 99 1.82 7.07 -2.58
CA PHE A 99 1.03 8.29 -2.52
C PHE A 99 -0.26 8.04 -1.76
N PHE A 100 -0.87 9.13 -1.29
CA PHE A 100 -2.19 9.08 -0.71
C PHE A 100 -3.06 10.27 -1.12
N ARG A 101 -4.38 10.07 -1.06
CA ARG A 101 -5.41 11.10 -1.20
C ARG A 101 -6.46 10.90 -0.11
N ARG A 102 -7.02 12.00 0.40
CA ARG A 102 -8.22 11.94 1.25
C ARG A 102 -9.43 11.58 0.41
N LEU A 103 -10.32 10.81 1.01
CA LEU A 103 -11.60 10.42 0.44
C LEU A 103 -12.71 11.21 1.12
N SER A 104 -13.70 11.63 0.34
CA SER A 104 -14.95 12.14 0.86
C SER A 104 -15.73 11.01 1.56
N PRO A 105 -16.77 11.34 2.34
CA PRO A 105 -17.66 10.32 2.94
C PRO A 105 -18.25 9.34 1.92
N ASN A 106 -18.37 9.77 0.65
CA ASN A 106 -18.85 8.95 -0.46
C ASN A 106 -17.74 8.08 -1.10
N GLY A 107 -16.53 8.06 -0.53
CA GLY A 107 -15.40 7.26 -1.00
C GLY A 107 -14.72 7.78 -2.28
N ARG A 108 -14.96 9.04 -2.66
CA ARG A 108 -14.34 9.68 -3.83
C ARG A 108 -13.12 10.51 -3.41
N PRO A 109 -12.00 10.50 -4.15
CA PRO A 109 -10.87 11.38 -3.86
C PRO A 109 -11.30 12.85 -3.85
N CYS A 110 -11.02 13.54 -2.75
CA CYS A 110 -11.37 14.96 -2.56
C CYS A 110 -10.16 15.86 -2.33
N SER A 111 -8.94 15.28 -2.30
CA SER A 111 -7.69 16.04 -2.17
C SER A 111 -6.73 15.75 -3.31
N MET A 112 -5.78 16.67 -3.49
CA MET A 112 -4.60 16.42 -4.32
C MET A 112 -3.79 15.23 -3.80
N SER A 113 -3.11 14.57 -4.73
CA SER A 113 -2.14 13.52 -4.44
C SER A 113 -0.99 14.06 -3.61
N LYS A 114 -0.66 13.38 -2.50
CA LYS A 114 0.53 13.68 -1.70
C LYS A 114 1.41 12.46 -1.57
N PRO A 115 2.74 12.61 -1.59
CA PRO A 115 3.65 11.52 -1.24
C PRO A 115 3.47 11.13 0.22
N LEU A 116 3.55 9.83 0.50
CA LEU A 116 3.46 9.26 1.84
C LEU A 116 4.86 8.94 2.36
N TYR A 117 5.25 9.57 3.45
CA TYR A 117 6.56 9.39 4.10
C TYR A 117 6.42 8.81 5.51
N ASN A 118 5.35 9.15 6.22
CA ASN A 118 5.13 8.70 7.59
C ASN A 118 3.64 8.48 7.90
N THR A 119 3.38 7.82 9.02
CA THR A 119 2.01 7.58 9.52
C THR A 119 1.34 8.84 10.07
N ASP A 120 2.08 9.88 10.42
CA ASP A 120 1.53 11.13 10.98
C ASP A 120 0.68 11.87 9.94
N GLN A 121 1.11 11.86 8.67
CA GLN A 121 0.33 12.38 7.53
C GLN A 121 -1.04 11.70 7.38
N LEU A 122 -1.13 10.40 7.72
CA LEU A 122 -2.38 9.64 7.67
C LEU A 122 -3.24 9.88 8.91
N ARG A 123 -2.60 10.04 10.08
CA ARG A 123 -3.28 10.39 11.34
C ARG A 123 -4.03 11.72 11.20
N GLU A 124 -3.39 12.74 10.64
CA GLU A 124 -4.00 14.06 10.36
C GLU A 124 -5.17 13.98 9.37
N SER A 125 -5.25 12.90 8.59
CA SER A 125 -6.30 12.69 7.60
C SER A 125 -7.50 11.90 8.14
N LEU A 126 -7.49 11.51 9.43
CA LEU A 126 -8.61 10.79 10.03
C LEU A 126 -9.83 11.71 10.23
N PRO A 127 -11.05 11.18 10.03
CA PRO A 127 -12.28 11.92 10.34
C PRO A 127 -12.38 12.19 11.85
N GLY A 128 -12.77 13.42 12.20
CA GLY A 128 -12.86 13.92 13.58
C GLY A 128 -11.59 14.60 14.11
N THR A 129 -10.63 14.91 13.24
CA THR A 129 -9.39 15.63 13.56
C THR A 129 -9.37 17.03 12.90
N THR A 130 -10.53 17.68 12.83
CA THR A 130 -10.62 19.12 12.55
C THR A 130 -10.67 19.84 13.88
N ALA A 131 -9.56 20.50 14.24
CA ALA A 131 -9.69 21.80 14.87
C ALA A 131 -10.51 22.67 13.92
N GLU A 132 -11.60 23.23 14.43
CA GLU A 132 -12.27 24.40 13.84
C GLU A 132 -11.27 25.52 13.53
#